data_AF-A0A969RRL0-F1
#
_entry.id   AF-A0A969RRL0-F1
#
_cell.length_a   1.000
_cell.length_b   1.000
_cell.length_c   1.000
_cell.angle_alpha   90.00
_cell.angle_beta   90.00
_cell.angle_gamma   90.00
#
_symmetry.space_group_name_H-M   'P 1'
#
loop_
_entity.id
_entity.type
_entity.pdbx_description
1 polymer ?
#
loop_
_entity_poly.entity_id
_entity_poly.type
_entity_poly.pdbx_seq_one_letter_code
_entity_poly.pdbx_strand_id
1 'polypeptide(L)'
;MQRELQQTPPSDGASVSYDLREWQKGYRSLPEEYDYWIDEIAGKIPEELNGTLFRNGPGLLDVNGQRIHHPFDGDGMVCAFTFSGGRVHFRNRFVRTQPFVEEQKAGKILYRGVFGTQKPGGWLANALDLRLKNIANTNILYWGDKLLALWEAAEPHRLSPNTLETIGLDYLDGALQPGSAFAAHPRIDPACEFDQGQPRLVNFAISPGLSTTIRLYEFNCSGKLVQKQTHAVPGFAFMHDFAITPHYCIFFQAPMSFNPIPFVMGMRGAGQCLQVQPNQPTQVIIIPRYGSEPVRIIPVKAGFVFHHANAFEQDGLLYVDSICYADFPTIDPHQDYRDVQFSLLAPGQLWRFQFDLNSQTVEQHLMESRCCEFPVVHPEYVGRDYRYVYLGAGHSAEGNAPLQALLKLDVISGDRQIWSAAPHGFTGEPIFVPRPQTGSHGISNNGPSNNGPSNNGQAEDDGWLLTLTFNGQLERSQLVIHDAQDIREPLAKLTLKHHVPYGLHGSFVPQCFLSENIV
;
A
#
# COMPACT_ATOMS: atom_id res chain seq x y z
N MET A 1 34.06 -13.06 -22.79
CA MET A 1 34.80 -11.82 -22.50
C MET A 1 33.87 -10.95 -21.66
N GLN A 2 33.86 -11.19 -20.35
CA GLN A 2 33.03 -10.49 -19.38
C GLN A 2 33.58 -9.06 -19.20
N ARG A 3 32.75 -8.04 -19.41
CA ARG A 3 33.01 -6.69 -18.91
C ARG A 3 32.43 -6.63 -17.51
N GLU A 4 33.30 -6.64 -16.51
CA GLU A 4 32.97 -6.24 -15.15
C GLU A 4 32.47 -4.80 -15.18
N LEU A 5 31.21 -4.60 -14.79
CA LEU A 5 30.68 -3.28 -14.43
C LEU A 5 31.34 -2.90 -13.10
N GLN A 6 32.44 -2.16 -13.16
CA GLN A 6 33.00 -1.49 -11.98
C GLN A 6 31.97 -0.46 -11.49
N GLN A 7 31.30 -0.79 -10.39
CA GLN A 7 30.60 0.20 -9.59
C GLN A 7 31.66 1.15 -9.02
N THR A 8 31.63 2.40 -9.47
CA THR A 8 32.42 3.47 -8.88
C THR A 8 31.80 3.78 -7.52
N PRO A 9 32.58 3.82 -6.41
CA PRO A 9 32.02 4.24 -5.13
C PRO A 9 31.53 5.69 -5.26
N PRO A 10 30.38 6.04 -4.65
CA PRO A 10 29.93 7.43 -4.64
C PRO A 10 31.02 8.29 -3.99
N SER A 11 31.35 9.40 -4.64
CA SER A 11 32.27 10.39 -4.11
C SER A 11 31.80 10.84 -2.73
N ASP A 12 32.66 10.70 -1.72
CA ASP A 12 32.54 11.38 -0.43
C ASP A 12 32.38 12.89 -0.70
N GLY A 13 31.15 13.41 -0.63
CA GLY A 13 30.88 14.85 -0.79
C GLY A 13 29.56 15.29 -1.42
N ALA A 14 28.70 14.38 -1.93
CA ALA A 14 27.35 14.80 -2.32
C ALA A 14 26.46 14.96 -1.07
N SER A 15 26.02 16.18 -0.76
CA SER A 15 25.08 16.42 0.33
C SER A 15 23.78 15.68 0.06
N VAL A 16 23.43 14.70 0.90
CA VAL A 16 22.13 14.02 0.85
C VAL A 16 21.00 15.01 1.10
N SER A 17 19.84 14.79 0.47
CA SER A 17 18.69 15.71 0.50
C SER A 17 17.89 15.66 1.80
N TYR A 18 18.33 14.91 2.80
CA TYR A 18 17.61 14.68 4.05
C TYR A 18 18.54 14.70 5.27
N ASP A 19 17.99 15.10 6.42
CA ASP A 19 18.59 14.83 7.73
C ASP A 19 17.94 13.57 8.31
N LEU A 20 18.75 12.56 8.66
CA LEU A 20 18.26 11.30 9.24
C LEU A 20 17.49 11.54 10.55
N ARG A 21 17.89 12.52 11.37
CA ARG A 21 17.20 12.87 12.61
C ARG A 21 15.83 13.47 12.35
N GLU A 22 15.70 14.27 11.29
CA GLU A 22 14.38 14.77 10.87
C GLU A 22 13.51 13.61 10.38
N TRP A 23 14.06 12.72 9.56
CA TRP A 23 13.35 11.53 9.11
C TRP A 23 12.86 10.67 10.30
N GLN A 24 13.71 10.40 11.28
CA GLN A 24 13.40 9.62 12.49
C GLN A 24 12.21 10.21 13.29
N LYS A 25 12.01 11.53 13.29
CA LYS A 25 10.90 12.16 14.01
C LYS A 25 9.53 11.79 13.45
N GLY A 26 9.45 11.44 12.16
CA GLY A 26 8.24 10.94 11.52
C GLY A 26 7.85 9.52 11.97
N TYR A 27 8.72 8.84 12.71
CA TYR A 27 8.44 7.57 13.39
C TYR A 27 8.22 7.73 14.90
N ARG A 28 7.91 8.93 15.39
CA ARG A 28 7.44 9.06 16.78
C ARG A 28 6.00 8.61 16.89
N SER A 29 5.67 7.88 17.95
CA SER A 29 4.29 7.52 18.30
C SER A 29 3.38 8.76 18.33
N LEU A 30 2.13 8.61 17.91
CA LEU A 30 1.05 9.58 18.12
C LEU A 30 0.00 8.95 19.06
N PRO A 31 0.16 9.06 20.39
CA PRO A 31 -0.78 8.44 21.32
C PRO A 31 -2.13 9.17 21.38
N GLU A 32 -2.19 10.45 20.99
CA GLU A 32 -3.42 11.23 21.00
C GLU A 32 -4.30 11.01 19.77
N GLU A 33 -5.62 10.96 20.02
CA GLU A 33 -6.66 10.95 19.00
C GLU A 33 -7.29 12.33 18.88
N TYR A 34 -7.40 12.85 17.66
CA TYR A 34 -7.86 14.19 17.35
C TYR A 34 -9.13 14.18 16.49
N ASP A 35 -9.85 15.30 16.52
CA ASP A 35 -11.14 15.50 15.85
C ASP A 35 -11.34 17.02 15.66
N TYR A 36 -10.99 17.58 14.49
CA TYR A 36 -11.04 19.03 14.26
C TYR A 36 -11.08 19.44 12.79
N TRP A 37 -11.64 20.62 12.51
CA TRP A 37 -11.48 21.31 11.23
C TRP A 37 -10.05 21.86 11.10
N ILE A 38 -9.39 21.62 9.97
CA ILE A 38 -8.05 22.18 9.71
C ILE A 38 -8.19 23.66 9.36
N ASP A 39 -7.58 24.52 10.17
CA ASP A 39 -7.64 25.98 10.00
C ASP A 39 -6.40 26.55 9.28
N GLU A 40 -5.26 25.86 9.34
CA GLU A 40 -4.00 26.30 8.73
C GLU A 40 -3.89 25.77 7.29
N ILE A 41 -4.39 26.55 6.34
CA ILE A 41 -4.42 26.21 4.91
C ILE A 41 -3.67 27.28 4.12
N ALA A 42 -2.62 26.87 3.41
CA ALA A 42 -1.97 27.69 2.38
C ALA A 42 -2.49 27.27 1.01
N GLY A 43 -2.84 28.24 0.14
CA GLY A 43 -3.47 27.96 -1.16
C GLY A 43 -4.99 27.86 -1.07
N LYS A 44 -5.64 27.18 -2.04
CA LYS A 44 -7.10 27.02 -2.08
C LYS A 44 -7.47 25.56 -2.29
N ILE A 45 -8.29 25.01 -1.38
CA ILE A 45 -8.89 23.68 -1.57
C ILE A 45 -9.91 23.78 -2.72
N PRO A 46 -9.83 22.93 -3.75
CA PRO A 46 -10.83 22.89 -4.81
C PRO A 46 -12.24 22.65 -4.25
N GLU A 47 -13.21 23.49 -4.60
CA GLU A 47 -14.58 23.38 -4.09
C GLU A 47 -15.29 22.10 -4.56
N GLU A 48 -14.87 21.55 -5.70
CA GLU A 48 -15.37 20.32 -6.29
C GLU A 48 -14.83 19.06 -5.57
N LEU A 49 -13.72 19.16 -4.82
CA LEU A 49 -13.17 18.05 -4.06
C LEU A 49 -14.06 17.80 -2.83
N ASN A 50 -14.96 16.83 -2.95
CA ASN A 50 -15.90 16.44 -1.89
C ASN A 50 -15.82 14.93 -1.68
N GLY A 51 -15.65 14.51 -0.42
CA GLY A 51 -15.46 13.11 -0.07
C GLY A 51 -14.53 12.93 1.14
N THR A 52 -14.13 11.70 1.41
CA THR A 52 -13.24 11.38 2.53
C THR A 52 -12.04 10.58 2.05
N LEU A 53 -10.84 11.10 2.33
CA LEU A 53 -9.59 10.35 2.24
C LEU A 53 -9.38 9.60 3.56
N PHE A 54 -9.37 8.27 3.52
CA PHE A 54 -8.94 7.43 4.62
C PHE A 54 -7.50 7.00 4.40
N ARG A 55 -6.71 6.94 5.48
CA ARG A 55 -5.33 6.40 5.50
C ARG A 55 -5.13 5.54 6.74
N ASN A 56 -4.35 4.47 6.62
CA ASN A 56 -3.96 3.62 7.73
C ASN A 56 -2.43 3.58 7.87
N GLY A 57 -1.96 3.15 9.03
CA GLY A 57 -0.55 3.03 9.33
C GLY A 57 -0.29 2.75 10.80
N PRO A 58 0.96 2.46 11.19
CA PRO A 58 1.32 2.27 12.58
C PRO A 58 1.29 3.61 13.36
N GLY A 59 0.43 3.72 14.36
CA GLY A 59 0.31 4.91 15.21
C GLY A 59 1.18 4.89 16.46
N LEU A 60 1.54 3.70 16.96
CA LEU A 60 2.43 3.51 18.12
C LEU A 60 3.66 2.70 17.72
N LEU A 61 4.84 3.28 17.97
CA LEU A 61 6.14 2.63 17.78
C LEU A 61 6.86 2.33 19.10
N ASP A 62 6.13 2.46 20.21
CA ASP A 62 6.47 1.97 21.53
C ASP A 62 5.20 1.72 22.35
N VAL A 63 5.30 0.87 23.37
CA VAL A 63 4.26 0.66 24.39
C VAL A 63 4.87 1.05 25.74
N ASN A 64 4.53 2.24 26.23
CA ASN A 64 5.08 2.83 27.45
C ASN A 64 6.62 2.78 27.50
N GLY A 65 7.27 3.22 26.42
CA GLY A 65 8.72 3.23 26.28
C GLY A 65 9.36 1.88 25.90
N GLN A 66 8.59 0.79 25.85
CA GLN A 66 9.04 -0.47 25.27
C GLN A 66 8.96 -0.37 23.75
N ARG A 67 10.13 -0.28 23.11
CA ARG A 67 10.24 -0.02 21.67
C ARG A 67 9.71 -1.18 20.85
N ILE A 68 9.01 -0.85 19.77
CA ILE A 68 8.69 -1.75 18.67
C ILE A 68 9.95 -1.93 17.81
N HIS A 69 10.25 -3.16 17.38
CA HIS A 69 11.46 -3.49 16.60
C HIS A 69 11.41 -2.93 15.17
N HIS A 70 10.24 -2.97 14.54
CA HIS A 70 10.02 -2.53 13.18
C HIS A 70 8.66 -1.82 13.06
N PRO A 71 8.52 -0.72 12.30
CA PRO A 71 7.27 0.05 12.23
C PRO A 71 6.04 -0.79 11.89
N PHE A 72 6.20 -1.83 11.06
CA PHE A 72 5.09 -2.71 10.67
C PHE A 72 4.51 -3.55 11.81
N ASP A 73 5.16 -3.65 12.97
CA ASP A 73 4.60 -4.26 14.18
C ASP A 73 3.76 -3.28 15.02
N GLY A 74 3.72 -1.99 14.65
CA GLY A 74 2.99 -0.95 15.36
C GLY A 74 1.47 -1.04 15.16
N ASP A 75 0.71 -0.68 16.20
CA ASP A 75 -0.76 -0.75 16.19
C ASP A 75 -1.39 0.24 15.19
N GLY A 76 -2.42 -0.21 14.47
CA GLY A 76 -3.06 0.55 13.41
C GLY A 76 -3.80 1.79 13.91
N MET A 77 -3.51 2.92 13.27
CA MET A 77 -4.18 4.20 13.48
C MET A 77 -4.71 4.72 12.15
N VAL A 78 -6.03 4.78 12.04
CA VAL A 78 -6.72 5.28 10.85
C VAL A 78 -6.86 6.79 10.97
N CYS A 79 -6.52 7.50 9.90
CA CYS A 79 -6.76 8.92 9.71
C CYS A 79 -7.84 9.12 8.64
N ALA A 80 -8.68 10.13 8.80
CA ALA A 80 -9.67 10.58 7.83
C ALA A 80 -9.56 12.09 7.59
N PHE A 81 -9.54 12.48 6.32
CA PHE A 81 -9.65 13.86 5.87
C PHE A 81 -10.93 14.00 5.05
N THR A 82 -11.95 14.62 5.62
CA THR A 82 -13.26 14.78 4.98
C THR A 82 -13.39 16.17 4.41
N PHE A 83 -13.47 16.27 3.08
CA PHE A 83 -13.61 17.50 2.32
C PHE A 83 -15.08 17.81 2.06
N SER A 84 -15.50 19.03 2.37
CA SER A 84 -16.84 19.52 2.11
C SER A 84 -16.83 21.03 1.97
N GLY A 85 -17.31 21.54 0.84
CA GLY A 85 -17.48 22.98 0.61
C GLY A 85 -16.20 23.80 0.77
N GLY A 86 -15.07 23.30 0.27
CA GLY A 86 -13.76 23.98 0.37
C GLY A 86 -13.14 23.98 1.77
N ARG A 87 -13.72 23.24 2.73
CA ARG A 87 -13.18 22.98 4.06
C ARG A 87 -12.80 21.52 4.20
N VAL A 88 -12.01 21.22 5.24
CA VAL A 88 -11.51 19.87 5.51
C VAL A 88 -11.50 19.57 7.00
N HIS A 89 -12.09 18.44 7.36
CA HIS A 89 -12.16 17.94 8.72
C HIS A 89 -11.21 16.76 8.90
N PHE A 90 -10.34 16.82 9.91
CA PHE A 90 -9.40 15.76 10.26
C PHE A 90 -9.89 14.94 11.46
N ARG A 91 -9.71 13.63 11.39
CA ARG A 91 -9.86 12.72 12.53
C ARG A 91 -8.82 11.61 12.47
N ASN A 92 -8.31 11.18 13.62
CA ASN A 92 -7.60 9.90 13.74
C ASN A 92 -8.11 9.08 14.93
N ARG A 93 -8.14 7.74 14.77
CA ARG A 93 -8.45 6.78 15.84
C ARG A 93 -7.59 5.54 15.71
N PHE A 94 -7.18 4.97 16.85
CA PHE A 94 -6.63 3.63 16.89
C PHE A 94 -7.72 2.60 16.61
N VAL A 95 -7.38 1.61 15.78
CA VAL A 95 -8.21 0.41 15.65
C VAL A 95 -8.15 -0.33 16.98
N ARG A 96 -9.29 -0.50 17.64
CA ARG A 96 -9.40 -1.15 18.95
C ARG A 96 -9.36 -2.67 18.80
N THR A 97 -8.25 -3.17 18.28
CA THR A 97 -7.98 -4.61 18.22
C THR A 97 -7.86 -5.16 19.63
N GLN A 98 -8.21 -6.43 19.84
CA GLN A 98 -8.11 -7.04 21.16
C GLN A 98 -6.67 -6.94 21.74
N PRO A 99 -5.60 -7.27 21.00
CA PRO A 99 -4.23 -7.11 21.51
C PRO A 99 -3.88 -5.68 21.89
N PHE A 100 -4.29 -4.68 21.10
CA PHE A 100 -4.07 -3.27 21.42
C PHE A 100 -4.72 -2.91 22.76
N VAL A 101 -6.00 -3.24 22.95
CA VAL A 101 -6.73 -2.94 24.20
C VAL A 101 -6.06 -3.61 25.40
N GLU A 102 -5.60 -4.86 25.26
CA GLU A 102 -4.91 -5.58 26.32
C GLU A 102 -3.53 -4.97 26.66
N GLU A 103 -2.74 -4.60 25.66
CA GLU A 103 -1.41 -3.99 25.86
C GLU A 103 -1.51 -2.59 26.45
N GLN A 104 -2.49 -1.78 26.02
CA GLN A 104 -2.78 -0.48 26.63
C GLN A 104 -3.17 -0.62 28.10
N LYS A 105 -4.01 -1.60 28.44
CA LYS A 105 -4.42 -1.87 29.82
C LYS A 105 -3.25 -2.38 30.67
N ALA A 106 -2.39 -3.23 30.12
CA ALA A 106 -1.25 -3.80 30.83
C ALA A 106 -0.04 -2.86 30.88
N GLY A 107 0.00 -1.86 30.01
CA GLY A 107 1.09 -0.91 29.87
C GLY A 107 2.41 -1.54 29.42
N LYS A 108 2.36 -2.66 28.70
CA LYS A 108 3.54 -3.41 28.21
C LYS A 108 3.20 -4.28 27.01
N ILE A 109 4.24 -4.69 26.27
CA ILE A 109 4.12 -5.62 25.15
C ILE A 109 3.74 -7.01 25.69
N LEU A 110 2.63 -7.56 25.21
CA LEU A 110 2.06 -8.87 25.56
C LEU A 110 2.07 -9.87 24.40
N TYR A 111 2.25 -9.37 23.18
CA TYR A 111 2.27 -10.15 21.96
C TYR A 111 3.60 -9.98 21.22
N ARG A 112 3.96 -11.02 20.46
CA ARG A 112 5.14 -10.97 19.59
C ARG A 112 4.75 -10.33 18.26
N GLY A 113 5.58 -9.42 17.77
CA GLY A 113 5.47 -8.86 16.44
C GLY A 113 5.99 -9.84 15.39
N VAL A 114 5.40 -9.76 14.19
CA VAL A 114 5.85 -10.55 13.04
C VAL A 114 7.27 -10.13 12.65
N PHE A 115 7.57 -8.84 12.75
CA PHE A 115 8.80 -8.22 12.24
C PHE A 115 9.88 -8.04 13.31
N GLY A 116 9.76 -8.70 14.46
CA GLY A 116 10.85 -8.85 15.43
C GLY A 116 10.57 -8.31 16.82
N THR A 117 9.45 -7.60 17.03
CA THR A 117 9.09 -7.11 18.36
C THR A 117 8.85 -8.27 19.32
N GLN A 118 9.49 -8.24 20.49
CA GLN A 118 9.40 -9.29 21.49
C GLN A 118 8.86 -8.78 22.82
N LYS A 119 8.26 -9.69 23.57
CA LYS A 119 7.83 -9.42 24.94
C LYS A 119 9.06 -9.26 25.85
N PRO A 120 8.99 -8.41 26.89
CA PRO A 120 10.01 -8.37 27.93
C PRO A 120 10.19 -9.75 28.60
N GLY A 121 11.41 -10.03 29.07
CA GLY A 121 11.76 -11.31 29.73
C GLY A 121 12.61 -12.26 28.89
N GLY A 122 13.11 -11.79 27.74
CA GLY A 122 14.05 -12.53 26.88
C GLY A 122 13.41 -13.74 26.19
N TRP A 123 14.24 -14.62 25.65
CA TRP A 123 13.77 -15.76 24.84
C TRP A 123 12.82 -16.69 25.62
N LEU A 124 12.98 -16.86 26.94
CA LEU A 124 12.08 -17.68 27.76
C LEU A 124 10.65 -17.16 27.78
N ALA A 125 10.46 -15.83 27.82
CA ALA A 125 9.13 -15.24 27.76
C ALA A 125 8.48 -15.43 26.39
N ASN A 126 9.28 -15.62 25.34
CA ASN A 126 8.84 -15.65 23.94
C ASN A 126 8.78 -17.07 23.33
N ALA A 127 9.48 -18.04 23.92
CA ALA A 127 9.52 -19.42 23.45
C ALA A 127 8.13 -20.07 23.49
N LEU A 128 7.82 -20.84 22.45
CA LEU A 128 6.55 -21.55 22.24
C LEU A 128 5.29 -20.67 22.15
N ASP A 129 5.44 -19.33 22.18
CA ASP A 129 4.33 -18.41 21.97
C ASP A 129 4.11 -18.17 20.48
N LEU A 130 3.10 -18.85 19.92
CA LEU A 130 2.75 -18.80 18.49
C LEU A 130 1.54 -17.89 18.22
N ARG A 131 1.08 -17.11 19.21
CA ARG A 131 -0.05 -16.20 19.05
C ARG A 131 0.32 -15.09 18.05
N LEU A 132 -0.62 -14.75 17.18
CA LEU A 132 -0.48 -13.67 16.21
C LEU A 132 -1.20 -12.40 16.71
N LYS A 133 -0.54 -11.25 16.64
CA LYS A 133 -1.13 -9.94 16.95
C LYS A 133 -1.79 -9.38 15.70
N ASN A 134 -3.12 -9.38 15.61
CA ASN A 134 -3.81 -8.59 14.58
C ASN A 134 -3.70 -7.10 14.95
N ILE A 135 -2.95 -6.34 14.15
CA ILE A 135 -2.64 -4.93 14.35
C ILE A 135 -3.41 -3.99 13.42
N ALA A 136 -4.10 -4.52 12.39
CA ALA A 136 -4.99 -3.77 11.49
C ALA A 136 -4.40 -2.45 10.95
N ASN A 137 -3.13 -2.44 10.52
CA ASN A 137 -2.37 -1.20 10.25
C ASN A 137 -2.04 -0.93 8.77
N THR A 138 -2.33 -1.85 7.84
CA THR A 138 -1.75 -1.80 6.49
C THR A 138 -2.54 -0.92 5.53
N ASN A 139 -3.85 -1.16 5.42
CA ASN A 139 -4.72 -0.42 4.50
C ASN A 139 -6.10 -0.18 5.11
N ILE A 140 -6.91 0.65 4.47
CA ILE A 140 -8.28 0.99 4.84
C ILE A 140 -9.14 1.10 3.57
N LEU A 141 -10.20 0.30 3.52
CA LEU A 141 -11.09 0.19 2.36
C LEU A 141 -12.52 0.52 2.77
N TYR A 142 -13.24 1.31 1.96
CA TYR A 142 -14.69 1.40 2.06
C TYR A 142 -15.36 0.68 0.89
N TRP A 143 -16.12 -0.37 1.18
CA TRP A 143 -16.85 -1.13 0.16
C TRP A 143 -18.09 -1.80 0.76
N GLY A 144 -19.22 -1.79 0.05
CA GLY A 144 -20.46 -2.42 0.51
C GLY A 144 -20.90 -1.96 1.90
N ASP A 145 -20.89 -0.64 2.14
CA ASP A 145 -21.23 0.00 3.42
C ASP A 145 -20.37 -0.45 4.63
N LYS A 146 -19.15 -0.93 4.36
CA LYS A 146 -18.18 -1.34 5.38
C LYS A 146 -16.87 -0.59 5.18
N LEU A 147 -16.45 0.15 6.21
CA LEU A 147 -15.09 0.67 6.33
C LEU A 147 -14.25 -0.40 7.03
N LEU A 148 -13.24 -0.95 6.35
CA LEU A 148 -12.47 -2.11 6.77
C LEU A 148 -11.00 -1.74 6.91
N ALA A 149 -10.48 -1.79 8.14
CA ALA A 149 -9.03 -1.74 8.39
C ALA A 149 -8.42 -3.11 8.15
N LEU A 150 -7.41 -3.16 7.26
CA LEU A 150 -6.84 -4.40 6.73
C LEU A 150 -5.43 -4.62 7.27
N TRP A 151 -5.10 -5.89 7.49
CA TRP A 151 -3.74 -6.36 7.77
C TRP A 151 -3.57 -7.77 7.18
N GLU A 152 -2.48 -7.97 6.45
CA GLU A 152 -2.31 -9.07 5.48
C GLU A 152 -2.49 -10.49 6.03
N ALA A 153 -2.32 -10.69 7.34
CA ALA A 153 -2.28 -12.01 7.96
C ALA A 153 -3.47 -12.32 8.91
N ALA A 154 -4.51 -11.49 8.96
CA ALA A 154 -5.71 -11.79 9.76
C ALA A 154 -6.99 -11.16 9.18
N GLU A 155 -8.08 -11.29 9.93
CA GLU A 155 -9.38 -10.73 9.58
C GLU A 155 -9.36 -9.20 9.56
N PRO A 156 -10.19 -8.57 8.70
CA PRO A 156 -10.37 -7.14 8.72
C PRO A 156 -11.13 -6.69 9.98
N HIS A 157 -10.89 -5.45 10.41
CA HIS A 157 -11.70 -4.79 11.44
C HIS A 157 -12.65 -3.79 10.79
N ARG A 158 -13.95 -3.89 11.08
CA ARG A 158 -14.93 -2.89 10.65
C ARG A 158 -14.91 -1.68 11.56
N LEU A 159 -14.94 -0.50 10.95
CA LEU A 159 -15.03 0.79 11.60
C LEU A 159 -16.32 1.51 11.21
N SER A 160 -16.79 2.40 12.07
CA SER A 160 -17.77 3.43 11.69
C SER A 160 -17.09 4.48 10.81
N PRO A 161 -17.55 4.76 9.59
CA PRO A 161 -16.89 5.75 8.74
C PRO A 161 -17.06 7.18 9.27
N ASN A 162 -18.15 7.47 9.98
CA ASN A 162 -18.44 8.80 10.54
C ASN A 162 -17.68 9.10 11.83
N THR A 163 -17.14 8.12 12.55
CA THR A 163 -16.46 8.31 13.86
C THR A 163 -15.09 7.64 13.96
N LEU A 164 -14.76 6.73 13.04
CA LEU A 164 -13.63 5.81 13.09
C LEU A 164 -13.63 4.86 14.31
N GLU A 165 -14.73 4.80 15.06
CA GLU A 165 -14.87 3.85 16.17
C GLU A 165 -14.88 2.42 15.64
N THR A 166 -14.17 1.54 16.34
CA THR A 166 -14.08 0.13 15.98
C THR A 166 -15.36 -0.59 16.34
N ILE A 167 -16.00 -1.20 15.35
CA ILE A 167 -17.18 -2.05 15.52
C ILE A 167 -16.73 -3.46 15.93
N GLY A 168 -15.65 -3.98 15.33
CA GLY A 168 -15.06 -5.28 15.67
C GLY A 168 -14.47 -5.99 14.46
N LEU A 169 -14.15 -7.27 14.60
CA LEU A 169 -13.78 -8.13 13.48
C LEU A 169 -14.96 -8.27 12.49
N ASP A 170 -14.67 -8.25 11.19
CA ASP A 170 -15.66 -8.45 10.14
C ASP A 170 -15.35 -9.73 9.35
N TYR A 171 -16.41 -10.50 9.08
CA TYR A 171 -16.32 -11.76 8.35
C TYR A 171 -16.91 -11.68 6.96
N LEU A 172 -17.15 -10.46 6.44
CA LEU A 172 -17.68 -10.20 5.11
C LEU A 172 -18.97 -11.00 4.84
N ASP A 173 -19.92 -10.89 5.77
CA ASP A 173 -21.21 -11.60 5.77
C ASP A 173 -21.07 -13.13 5.68
N GLY A 174 -20.03 -13.67 6.31
CA GLY A 174 -19.74 -15.11 6.35
C GLY A 174 -18.87 -15.62 5.20
N ALA A 175 -18.40 -14.74 4.31
CA ALA A 175 -17.43 -15.10 3.28
C ALA A 175 -16.08 -15.57 3.86
N LEU A 176 -15.70 -15.00 5.01
CA LEU A 176 -14.51 -15.38 5.79
C LEU A 176 -14.89 -16.23 6.98
N GLN A 177 -14.04 -17.21 7.30
CA GLN A 177 -14.14 -17.98 8.54
C GLN A 177 -13.25 -17.36 9.62
N PRO A 178 -13.53 -17.56 10.92
CA PRO A 178 -12.62 -17.16 11.99
C PRO A 178 -11.19 -17.68 11.76
N GLY A 179 -10.20 -16.80 11.93
CA GLY A 179 -8.79 -17.02 11.65
C GLY A 179 -8.38 -16.92 10.18
N SER A 180 -9.29 -16.54 9.27
CA SER A 180 -8.94 -16.34 7.86
C SER A 180 -8.28 -14.98 7.65
N ALA A 181 -7.20 -14.94 6.89
CA ALA A 181 -6.64 -13.70 6.39
C ALA A 181 -7.53 -13.06 5.32
N PHE A 182 -7.46 -11.74 5.19
CA PHE A 182 -7.97 -10.97 4.05
C PHE A 182 -6.89 -9.96 3.67
N ALA A 183 -6.33 -10.08 2.46
CA ALA A 183 -5.17 -9.31 2.08
C ALA A 183 -5.43 -7.79 2.12
N ALA A 184 -4.38 -7.02 2.39
CA ALA A 184 -4.46 -5.58 2.54
C ALA A 184 -4.45 -4.79 1.22
N HIS A 185 -4.28 -5.48 0.08
CA HIS A 185 -4.20 -4.87 -1.25
C HIS A 185 -5.33 -5.35 -2.15
N PRO A 186 -6.60 -5.04 -1.84
CA PRO A 186 -7.69 -5.32 -2.75
C PRO A 186 -7.57 -4.47 -4.01
N ARG A 187 -8.11 -4.96 -5.13
CA ARG A 187 -8.26 -4.21 -6.38
C ARG A 187 -9.73 -4.03 -6.68
N ILE A 188 -10.11 -2.83 -7.12
CA ILE A 188 -11.48 -2.57 -7.62
C ILE A 188 -11.41 -2.68 -9.13
N ASP A 189 -12.08 -3.68 -9.69
CA ASP A 189 -12.37 -3.74 -11.12
C ASP A 189 -13.45 -2.70 -11.42
N PRO A 190 -13.17 -1.63 -12.18
CA PRO A 190 -14.09 -0.52 -12.37
C PRO A 190 -15.30 -0.90 -13.23
N ALA A 191 -15.15 -1.92 -14.09
CA ALA A 191 -16.23 -2.38 -14.96
C ALA A 191 -16.07 -3.87 -15.26
N CYS A 192 -16.65 -4.72 -14.41
CA CYS A 192 -16.50 -6.15 -14.55
C CYS A 192 -17.36 -6.68 -15.72
N GLU A 193 -16.71 -7.30 -16.71
CA GLU A 193 -17.38 -7.92 -17.87
C GLU A 193 -18.37 -9.03 -17.46
N PHE A 194 -18.14 -9.65 -16.29
CA PHE A 194 -18.97 -10.71 -15.72
C PHE A 194 -20.09 -10.20 -14.81
N ASP A 195 -20.29 -8.88 -14.75
CA ASP A 195 -21.34 -8.21 -13.97
C ASP A 195 -21.99 -7.05 -14.71
N GLN A 196 -22.15 -7.16 -16.02
CA GLN A 196 -22.79 -6.12 -16.85
C GLN A 196 -22.09 -4.75 -16.71
N GLY A 197 -20.77 -4.75 -16.51
CA GLY A 197 -19.99 -3.53 -16.34
C GLY A 197 -20.08 -2.90 -14.94
N GLN A 198 -20.71 -3.56 -13.96
CA GLN A 198 -20.70 -3.09 -12.58
C GLN A 198 -19.32 -3.28 -11.93
N PRO A 199 -18.89 -2.37 -11.04
CA PRO A 199 -17.64 -2.53 -10.32
C PRO A 199 -17.61 -3.77 -9.41
N ARG A 200 -16.43 -4.39 -9.26
CA ARG A 200 -16.20 -5.49 -8.32
C ARG A 200 -14.97 -5.27 -7.46
N LEU A 201 -15.08 -5.60 -6.18
CA LEU A 201 -13.91 -5.70 -5.30
C LEU A 201 -13.31 -7.10 -5.46
N VAL A 202 -12.08 -7.17 -5.95
CA VAL A 202 -11.29 -8.40 -6.05
C VAL A 202 -10.26 -8.39 -4.92
N ASN A 203 -10.20 -9.47 -4.15
CA ASN A 203 -9.18 -9.62 -3.11
C ASN A 203 -8.78 -11.09 -2.93
N PHE A 204 -7.79 -11.35 -2.09
CA PHE A 204 -7.28 -12.67 -1.85
C PHE A 204 -6.96 -12.95 -0.38
N ALA A 205 -6.66 -14.21 -0.10
CA ALA A 205 -6.07 -14.66 1.15
C ALA A 205 -5.02 -15.73 0.86
N ILE A 206 -3.90 -15.68 1.60
CA ILE A 206 -2.81 -16.65 1.49
C ILE A 206 -2.79 -17.53 2.73
N SER A 207 -2.67 -18.84 2.54
CA SER A 207 -2.35 -19.79 3.59
C SER A 207 -1.02 -20.45 3.24
N PRO A 208 0.12 -19.95 3.77
CA PRO A 208 1.43 -20.46 3.42
C PRO A 208 1.67 -21.85 4.03
N GLY A 209 2.44 -22.68 3.32
CA GLY A 209 2.78 -24.04 3.74
C GLY A 209 3.83 -24.67 2.84
N LEU A 210 4.01 -25.99 2.93
CA LEU A 210 4.83 -26.74 1.94
C LEU A 210 4.27 -26.61 0.51
N SER A 211 2.95 -26.47 0.42
CA SER A 211 2.24 -25.91 -0.72
C SER A 211 1.39 -24.75 -0.20
N THR A 212 1.49 -23.61 -0.86
CA THR A 212 0.73 -22.41 -0.47
C THR A 212 -0.64 -22.43 -1.13
N THR A 213 -1.69 -22.11 -0.36
CA THR A 213 -3.04 -21.96 -0.89
C THR A 213 -3.36 -20.48 -1.11
N ILE A 214 -3.78 -20.14 -2.32
CA ILE A 214 -4.32 -18.83 -2.71
C ILE A 214 -5.84 -18.95 -2.78
N ARG A 215 -6.57 -18.14 -2.01
CA ARG A 215 -8.03 -18.02 -2.12
C ARG A 215 -8.37 -16.67 -2.72
N LEU A 216 -9.11 -16.66 -3.81
CA LEU A 216 -9.60 -15.43 -4.45
C LEU A 216 -11.05 -15.20 -4.07
N TYR A 217 -11.41 -13.94 -3.86
CA TYR A 217 -12.75 -13.47 -3.56
C TYR A 217 -13.10 -12.31 -4.50
N GLU A 218 -14.28 -12.33 -5.09
CA GLU A 218 -14.87 -11.13 -5.70
C GLU A 218 -16.19 -10.79 -5.02
N PHE A 219 -16.37 -9.50 -4.71
CA PHE A 219 -17.58 -8.96 -4.10
C PHE A 219 -18.21 -7.92 -5.01
N ASN A 220 -19.54 -7.94 -5.12
CA ASN A 220 -20.28 -6.90 -5.83
C ASN A 220 -20.37 -5.60 -5.01
N CYS A 221 -20.93 -4.54 -5.57
CA CYS A 221 -21.03 -3.22 -4.93
C CYS A 221 -21.79 -3.23 -3.58
N SER A 222 -22.67 -4.19 -3.34
CA SER A 222 -23.37 -4.36 -2.06
C SER A 222 -22.55 -5.09 -0.99
N GLY A 223 -21.31 -5.48 -1.30
CA GLY A 223 -20.44 -6.25 -0.41
C GLY A 223 -20.74 -7.74 -0.36
N LYS A 224 -21.59 -8.27 -1.27
CA LYS A 224 -21.89 -9.70 -1.33
C LYS A 224 -20.84 -10.45 -2.12
N LEU A 225 -20.40 -11.59 -1.60
CA LEU A 225 -19.51 -12.51 -2.30
C LEU A 225 -20.21 -13.06 -3.54
N VAL A 226 -19.62 -12.88 -4.72
CA VAL A 226 -20.13 -13.36 -6.01
C VAL A 226 -19.24 -14.39 -6.68
N GLN A 227 -17.95 -14.41 -6.34
CA GLN A 227 -16.99 -15.39 -6.85
C GLN A 227 -16.02 -15.80 -5.74
N LYS A 228 -15.71 -17.10 -5.67
CA LYS A 228 -14.67 -17.63 -4.79
C LYS A 228 -13.92 -18.75 -5.49
N GLN A 229 -12.60 -18.62 -5.55
CA GLN A 229 -11.72 -19.66 -6.08
C GLN A 229 -10.66 -20.06 -5.07
N THR A 230 -10.09 -21.26 -5.21
CA THR A 230 -9.01 -21.75 -4.36
C THR A 230 -8.01 -22.52 -5.21
N HIS A 231 -6.76 -22.10 -5.13
CA HIS A 231 -5.65 -22.63 -5.92
C HIS A 231 -4.49 -23.02 -5.01
N ALA A 232 -3.87 -24.16 -5.27
CA ALA A 232 -2.65 -24.59 -4.60
C ALA A 232 -1.46 -24.31 -5.51
N VAL A 233 -0.44 -23.65 -4.97
CA VAL A 233 0.83 -23.38 -5.67
C VAL A 233 1.99 -24.04 -4.92
N PRO A 234 3.04 -24.49 -5.62
CA PRO A 234 4.18 -25.15 -4.99
C PRO A 234 4.96 -24.21 -4.06
N GLY A 235 5.44 -24.77 -2.94
CA GLY A 235 6.37 -24.08 -2.03
C GLY A 235 5.73 -23.06 -1.10
N PHE A 236 6.58 -22.50 -0.24
CA PHE A 236 6.24 -21.36 0.59
C PHE A 236 6.16 -20.09 -0.27
N ALA A 237 5.14 -19.27 -0.04
CA ALA A 237 5.00 -17.99 -0.70
C ALA A 237 4.67 -16.90 0.32
N PHE A 238 5.41 -15.80 0.22
CA PHE A 238 5.04 -14.52 0.79
C PHE A 238 4.66 -13.62 -0.40
N MET A 239 3.35 -13.39 -0.57
CA MET A 239 2.78 -12.57 -1.64
C MET A 239 1.97 -11.47 -0.98
N HIS A 240 2.51 -10.25 -1.02
CA HIS A 240 1.98 -9.09 -0.32
C HIS A 240 0.84 -8.42 -1.10
N ASP A 241 1.03 -8.26 -2.41
CA ASP A 241 0.13 -7.59 -3.34
C ASP A 241 -0.17 -8.51 -4.54
N PHE A 242 -1.15 -8.10 -5.36
CA PHE A 242 -1.51 -8.71 -6.63
C PHE A 242 -2.04 -7.66 -7.60
N ALA A 243 -2.00 -7.98 -8.89
CA ALA A 243 -2.63 -7.18 -9.94
C ALA A 243 -3.83 -7.93 -10.54
N ILE A 244 -4.76 -7.19 -11.13
CA ILE A 244 -5.88 -7.75 -11.88
C ILE A 244 -5.88 -7.22 -13.31
N THR A 245 -6.44 -8.00 -14.22
CA THR A 245 -6.94 -7.57 -15.54
C THR A 245 -8.42 -8.00 -15.65
N PRO A 246 -9.13 -7.77 -16.78
CA PRO A 246 -10.49 -8.28 -16.93
C PRO A 246 -10.54 -9.80 -16.72
N HIS A 247 -9.50 -10.53 -17.16
CA HIS A 247 -9.51 -12.00 -17.17
C HIS A 247 -8.61 -12.66 -16.14
N TYR A 248 -7.62 -11.99 -15.56
CA TYR A 248 -6.60 -12.62 -14.72
C TYR A 248 -6.38 -11.92 -13.37
N CYS A 249 -6.04 -12.72 -12.36
CA CYS A 249 -5.37 -12.30 -11.14
C CYS A 249 -3.90 -12.73 -11.22
N ILE A 250 -2.96 -11.81 -10.97
CA ILE A 250 -1.53 -12.01 -11.17
C ILE A 250 -0.77 -11.80 -9.86
N PHE A 251 0.04 -12.78 -9.49
CA PHE A 251 0.86 -12.76 -8.28
C PHE A 251 2.34 -12.98 -8.62
N PHE A 252 3.23 -12.32 -7.89
CA PHE A 252 4.67 -12.53 -7.99
C PHE A 252 5.15 -13.27 -6.73
N GLN A 253 5.39 -14.57 -6.86
CA GLN A 253 5.95 -15.40 -5.78
C GLN A 253 7.48 -15.30 -5.81
N ALA A 254 8.02 -14.44 -4.95
CA ALA A 254 9.47 -14.38 -4.73
C ALA A 254 10.01 -15.72 -4.20
N PRO A 255 11.23 -16.11 -4.58
CA PRO A 255 11.82 -17.39 -4.20
C PRO A 255 12.26 -17.35 -2.74
N MET A 256 11.37 -17.72 -1.81
CA MET A 256 11.62 -17.68 -0.37
C MET A 256 11.53 -19.05 0.28
N SER A 257 12.26 -19.22 1.37
CA SER A 257 12.07 -20.30 2.32
C SER A 257 11.80 -19.74 3.71
N PHE A 258 11.15 -20.54 4.55
CA PHE A 258 10.82 -20.17 5.92
C PHE A 258 11.37 -21.22 6.88
N ASN A 259 12.25 -20.80 7.80
CA ASN A 259 12.74 -21.66 8.87
C ASN A 259 12.00 -21.34 10.19
N PRO A 260 11.03 -22.15 10.63
CA PRO A 260 10.23 -21.82 11.82
C PRO A 260 10.99 -21.90 13.14
N ILE A 261 12.15 -22.56 13.19
CA ILE A 261 12.82 -22.90 14.46
C ILE A 261 13.15 -21.65 15.30
N PRO A 262 13.79 -20.59 14.78
CA PRO A 262 14.09 -19.39 15.58
C PRO A 262 12.82 -18.68 16.09
N PHE A 263 11.72 -18.73 15.33
CA PHE A 263 10.43 -18.20 15.75
C PHE A 263 9.83 -19.04 16.89
N VAL A 264 9.78 -20.37 16.75
CA VAL A 264 9.25 -21.26 17.79
C VAL A 264 10.06 -21.18 19.08
N MET A 265 11.39 -21.04 18.99
CA MET A 265 12.29 -20.89 20.14
C MET A 265 12.27 -19.49 20.77
N GLY A 266 11.45 -18.57 20.27
CA GLY A 266 11.31 -17.22 20.83
C GLY A 266 12.52 -16.31 20.58
N MET A 267 13.36 -16.63 19.59
CA MET A 267 14.60 -15.88 19.30
C MET A 267 14.40 -14.76 18.27
N ARG A 268 13.44 -14.92 17.36
CA ARG A 268 13.14 -13.99 16.25
C ARG A 268 11.64 -13.86 16.00
N GLY A 269 11.22 -12.79 15.33
CA GLY A 269 9.89 -12.69 14.72
C GLY A 269 9.73 -13.67 13.55
N ALA A 270 8.48 -13.93 13.13
CA ALA A 270 8.22 -14.82 12.00
C ALA A 270 8.78 -14.25 10.68
N GLY A 271 8.63 -12.95 10.40
CA GLY A 271 9.18 -12.31 9.19
C GLY A 271 10.71 -12.37 9.12
N GLN A 272 11.40 -12.34 10.27
CA GLN A 272 12.86 -12.49 10.38
C GLN A 272 13.36 -13.92 10.11
N CYS A 273 12.45 -14.86 9.90
CA CYS A 273 12.74 -16.26 9.57
C CYS A 273 12.61 -16.56 8.06
N LEU A 274 12.28 -15.54 7.26
CA LEU A 274 12.28 -15.61 5.80
C LEU A 274 13.71 -15.53 5.25
N GLN A 275 14.00 -16.36 4.26
CA GLN A 275 15.29 -16.40 3.58
C GLN A 275 15.07 -16.46 2.08
N VAL A 276 15.68 -15.53 1.35
CA VAL A 276 15.69 -15.55 -0.13
C VAL A 276 16.52 -16.71 -0.63
N GLN A 277 16.07 -17.31 -1.72
CA GLN A 277 16.79 -18.30 -2.50
C GLN A 277 17.29 -17.64 -3.80
N PRO A 278 18.45 -16.96 -3.78
CA PRO A 278 18.85 -16.02 -4.85
C PRO A 278 19.11 -16.68 -6.21
N ASN A 279 19.29 -18.00 -6.24
CA ASN A 279 19.53 -18.76 -7.47
C ASN A 279 18.24 -19.32 -8.09
N GLN A 280 17.07 -19.02 -7.52
CA GLN A 280 15.78 -19.42 -8.08
C GLN A 280 15.06 -18.21 -8.68
N PRO A 281 14.28 -18.39 -9.76
CA PRO A 281 13.50 -17.31 -10.33
C PRO A 281 12.28 -17.01 -9.46
N THR A 282 11.81 -15.77 -9.54
CA THR A 282 10.46 -15.39 -9.10
C THR A 282 9.44 -16.09 -10.00
N GLN A 283 8.39 -16.67 -9.40
CA GLN A 283 7.34 -17.35 -10.15
C GLN A 283 6.15 -16.42 -10.29
N VAL A 284 5.78 -16.07 -11.52
CA VAL A 284 4.58 -15.28 -11.79
C VAL A 284 3.40 -16.23 -11.98
N ILE A 285 2.45 -16.16 -11.07
CA ILE A 285 1.26 -17.01 -11.02
C ILE A 285 0.11 -16.22 -11.63
N ILE A 286 -0.43 -16.73 -12.74
CA ILE A 286 -1.51 -16.10 -13.50
C ILE A 286 -2.74 -17.00 -13.39
N ILE A 287 -3.74 -16.50 -12.67
CA ILE A 287 -4.97 -17.23 -12.34
C ILE A 287 -6.13 -16.63 -13.13
N PRO A 288 -6.82 -17.40 -13.98
CA PRO A 288 -8.04 -16.94 -14.63
C PRO A 288 -9.13 -16.58 -13.59
N ARG A 289 -9.71 -15.38 -13.69
CA ARG A 289 -10.82 -14.93 -12.83
C ARG A 289 -12.11 -15.70 -13.08
N TYR A 290 -12.26 -16.24 -14.29
CA TYR A 290 -13.43 -16.98 -14.75
C TYR A 290 -13.04 -18.10 -15.71
N GLY A 291 -13.98 -19.03 -15.94
CA GLY A 291 -13.79 -20.14 -16.86
C GLY A 291 -12.98 -21.30 -16.25
N SER A 292 -12.46 -22.15 -17.13
CA SER A 292 -11.75 -23.39 -16.79
C SER A 292 -10.31 -23.43 -17.31
N GLU A 293 -9.77 -22.29 -17.72
CA GLU A 293 -8.37 -22.21 -18.10
C GLU A 293 -7.46 -22.61 -16.92
N PRO A 294 -6.34 -23.31 -17.18
CA PRO A 294 -5.42 -23.67 -16.11
C PRO A 294 -4.63 -22.46 -15.61
N VAL A 295 -4.25 -22.49 -14.34
CA VAL A 295 -3.28 -21.55 -13.77
C VAL A 295 -1.96 -21.69 -14.52
N ARG A 296 -1.38 -20.56 -14.94
CA ARG A 296 -0.07 -20.50 -15.60
C ARG A 296 0.97 -20.02 -14.59
N ILE A 297 2.13 -20.65 -14.59
CA ILE A 297 3.26 -20.26 -13.74
C ILE A 297 4.45 -20.01 -14.66
N ILE A 298 4.85 -18.74 -14.77
CA ILE A 298 5.93 -18.32 -15.68
C ILE A 298 7.10 -17.82 -14.82
N PRO A 299 8.30 -18.42 -14.94
CA PRO A 299 9.47 -17.97 -14.19
C PRO A 299 9.99 -16.65 -14.78
N VAL A 300 10.28 -15.70 -13.91
CA VAL A 300 10.84 -14.39 -14.28
C VAL A 300 12.08 -14.08 -13.45
N LYS A 301 13.03 -13.37 -14.08
CA LYS A 301 14.12 -12.74 -13.35
C LYS A 301 13.64 -11.40 -12.79
N ALA A 302 12.95 -11.45 -11.67
CA ALA A 302 12.68 -10.28 -10.86
C ALA A 302 13.45 -10.45 -9.54
N GLY A 303 13.88 -9.35 -8.93
CA GLY A 303 14.29 -9.39 -7.53
C GLY A 303 13.07 -9.58 -6.63
N PHE A 304 12.96 -8.79 -5.56
CA PHE A 304 11.78 -8.79 -4.72
C PHE A 304 10.72 -7.82 -5.25
N VAL A 305 9.49 -8.29 -5.45
CA VAL A 305 8.35 -7.45 -5.86
C VAL A 305 7.45 -7.26 -4.66
N PHE A 306 7.21 -5.99 -4.30
CA PHE A 306 6.39 -5.66 -3.13
C PHE A 306 5.01 -5.11 -3.55
N HIS A 307 4.98 -4.13 -4.44
CA HIS A 307 3.75 -3.50 -4.93
C HIS A 307 3.61 -3.58 -6.45
N HIS A 308 2.38 -3.67 -6.93
CA HIS A 308 2.02 -3.56 -8.33
C HIS A 308 1.34 -2.22 -8.60
N ALA A 309 1.77 -1.53 -9.66
CA ALA A 309 1.09 -0.31 -10.12
C ALA A 309 -0.24 -0.67 -10.77
N ASN A 310 -0.18 -1.44 -11.85
CA ASN A 310 -1.36 -1.89 -12.60
C ASN A 310 -1.01 -3.12 -13.47
N ALA A 311 -2.02 -3.75 -14.04
CA ALA A 311 -1.86 -4.74 -15.10
C ALA A 311 -2.94 -4.55 -16.16
N PHE A 312 -2.69 -5.00 -17.39
CA PHE A 312 -3.67 -4.92 -18.46
C PHE A 312 -3.40 -5.93 -19.57
N GLU A 313 -4.41 -6.16 -20.40
CA GLU A 313 -4.33 -7.02 -21.58
C GLU A 313 -4.43 -6.16 -22.84
N GLN A 314 -3.54 -6.37 -23.80
CA GLN A 314 -3.53 -5.65 -25.06
C GLN A 314 -2.91 -6.50 -26.15
N ASP A 315 -3.54 -6.56 -27.33
CA ASP A 315 -3.02 -7.23 -28.52
C ASP A 315 -2.59 -8.70 -28.28
N GLY A 316 -3.30 -9.40 -27.38
CA GLY A 316 -3.01 -10.79 -27.01
C GLY A 316 -1.87 -10.98 -26.01
N LEU A 317 -1.31 -9.89 -25.48
CA LEU A 317 -0.27 -9.86 -24.47
C LEU A 317 -0.83 -9.40 -23.12
N LEU A 318 -0.15 -9.80 -22.05
CA LEU A 318 -0.44 -9.39 -20.68
C LEU A 318 0.70 -8.50 -20.17
N TYR A 319 0.36 -7.33 -19.64
CA TYR A 319 1.31 -6.37 -19.09
C TYR A 319 1.12 -6.24 -17.58
N VAL A 320 2.21 -6.20 -16.82
CA VAL A 320 2.19 -5.97 -15.38
C VAL A 320 3.28 -5.00 -15.00
N ASP A 321 2.91 -3.89 -14.37
CA ASP A 321 3.84 -2.87 -13.88
C ASP A 321 4.03 -3.02 -12.38
N SER A 322 5.28 -3.15 -11.92
CA SER A 322 5.59 -3.51 -10.53
C SER A 322 6.80 -2.76 -9.98
N ILE A 323 6.78 -2.47 -8.68
CA ILE A 323 7.94 -1.99 -7.94
C ILE A 323 8.81 -3.19 -7.57
N CYS A 324 10.01 -3.21 -8.14
CA CYS A 324 11.00 -4.25 -7.94
C CYS A 324 12.20 -3.71 -7.16
N TYR A 325 12.68 -4.50 -6.21
CA TYR A 325 13.94 -4.31 -5.51
C TYR A 325 14.94 -5.36 -5.98
N ALA A 326 16.19 -4.98 -6.22
CA ALA A 326 17.22 -5.94 -6.61
C ALA A 326 17.44 -7.04 -5.56
N ASP A 327 17.33 -6.65 -4.28
CA ASP A 327 17.49 -7.53 -3.12
C ASP A 327 16.23 -7.51 -2.25
N PHE A 328 16.03 -8.57 -1.46
CA PHE A 328 14.99 -8.55 -0.43
C PHE A 328 15.42 -7.69 0.77
N PRO A 329 14.56 -6.78 1.25
CA PRO A 329 14.85 -5.98 2.44
C PRO A 329 14.79 -6.85 3.70
N THR A 330 15.91 -7.51 4.01
CA THR A 330 16.02 -8.41 5.16
C THR A 330 15.93 -7.61 6.46
N ILE A 331 15.12 -8.11 7.41
CA ILE A 331 14.98 -7.48 8.73
C ILE A 331 16.04 -8.06 9.66
N ASP A 332 17.05 -7.27 9.96
CA ASP A 332 18.10 -7.64 10.92
C ASP A 332 17.55 -7.60 12.36
N PRO A 333 17.66 -8.69 13.14
CA PRO A 333 17.24 -8.72 14.55
C PRO A 333 18.07 -7.82 15.49
N HIS A 334 19.21 -7.29 15.05
CA HIS A 334 20.11 -6.46 15.83
C HIS A 334 20.15 -4.99 15.37
N GLN A 335 19.50 -4.66 14.26
CA GLN A 335 19.45 -3.30 13.75
C GLN A 335 18.16 -2.59 14.17
N ASP A 336 18.30 -1.36 14.63
CA ASP A 336 17.18 -0.44 14.81
C ASP A 336 16.86 0.20 13.45
N TYR A 337 15.62 0.12 13.00
CA TYR A 337 15.21 0.71 11.71
C TYR A 337 15.49 2.21 11.64
N ARG A 338 15.59 2.90 12.79
CA ARG A 338 15.93 4.34 12.85
C ARG A 338 17.36 4.63 12.44
N ASP A 339 18.25 3.65 12.55
CA ASP A 339 19.67 3.77 12.20
C ASP A 339 19.95 3.21 10.78
N VAL A 340 18.93 3.18 9.92
CA VAL A 340 19.04 2.71 8.54
C VAL A 340 20.04 3.53 7.75
N GLN A 341 20.82 2.83 6.91
CA GLN A 341 21.71 3.43 5.92
C GLN A 341 21.13 3.20 4.54
N PHE A 342 20.30 4.14 4.06
CA PHE A 342 19.59 4.01 2.78
C PHE A 342 20.51 3.72 1.60
N SER A 343 21.72 4.29 1.58
CA SER A 343 22.71 4.08 0.51
C SER A 343 23.19 2.63 0.38
N LEU A 344 22.98 1.79 1.40
CA LEU A 344 23.31 0.36 1.37
C LEU A 344 22.14 -0.53 0.94
N LEU A 345 20.94 0.05 0.76
CA LEU A 345 19.73 -0.66 0.38
C LEU A 345 19.42 -0.41 -1.09
N ALA A 346 19.05 -1.46 -1.82
CA ALA A 346 18.56 -1.31 -3.19
C ALA A 346 17.30 -0.43 -3.23
N PRO A 347 17.19 0.52 -4.17
CA PRO A 347 15.96 1.30 -4.34
C PRO A 347 14.85 0.43 -4.93
N GLY A 348 13.60 0.79 -4.64
CA GLY A 348 12.45 0.32 -5.40
C GLY A 348 12.43 1.02 -6.76
N GLN A 349 12.19 0.27 -7.83
CA GLN A 349 12.15 0.79 -9.21
C GLN A 349 10.93 0.25 -9.93
N LEU A 350 10.35 1.02 -10.85
CA LEU A 350 9.19 0.58 -11.62
C LEU A 350 9.64 -0.22 -12.85
N TRP A 351 9.16 -1.46 -12.98
CA TRP A 351 9.41 -2.35 -14.10
C TRP A 351 8.11 -2.79 -14.76
N ARG A 352 8.11 -2.89 -16.10
CA ARG A 352 7.03 -3.47 -16.90
C ARG A 352 7.41 -4.88 -17.34
N PHE A 353 6.55 -5.84 -17.04
CA PHE A 353 6.64 -7.22 -17.51
C PHE A 353 5.61 -7.43 -18.60
N GLN A 354 6.06 -7.78 -19.81
CA GLN A 354 5.21 -8.09 -20.96
C GLN A 354 5.23 -9.60 -21.20
N PHE A 355 4.11 -10.27 -20.97
CA PHE A 355 3.95 -11.70 -21.12
C PHE A 355 3.21 -12.04 -22.42
N ASP A 356 3.80 -12.94 -23.20
CA ASP A 356 3.05 -13.73 -24.18
C ASP A 356 2.66 -15.05 -23.53
N LEU A 357 1.37 -15.23 -23.26
CA LEU A 357 0.91 -16.40 -22.54
C LEU A 357 0.80 -17.65 -23.43
N ASN A 358 0.82 -17.51 -24.75
CA ASN A 358 0.81 -18.63 -25.68
C ASN A 358 2.19 -19.28 -25.74
N SER A 359 3.23 -18.47 -25.88
CA SER A 359 4.63 -18.93 -25.88
C SER A 359 5.23 -19.06 -24.47
N GLN A 360 4.53 -18.54 -23.45
CA GLN A 360 4.97 -18.50 -22.04
C GLN A 360 6.30 -17.75 -21.86
N THR A 361 6.52 -16.70 -22.65
CA THR A 361 7.71 -15.85 -22.56
C THR A 361 7.40 -14.53 -21.89
N VAL A 362 8.43 -13.89 -21.33
CA VAL A 362 8.34 -12.57 -20.70
C VAL A 362 9.46 -11.66 -21.21
N GLU A 363 9.10 -10.43 -21.54
CA GLU A 363 10.04 -9.31 -21.72
C GLU A 363 9.92 -8.36 -20.52
N GLN A 364 11.04 -7.70 -20.18
CA GLN A 364 11.12 -6.82 -19.00
C GLN A 364 11.73 -5.49 -19.37
N HIS A 365 11.08 -4.41 -18.95
CA HIS A 365 11.51 -3.04 -19.26
C HIS A 365 11.55 -2.21 -17.97
N LEU A 366 12.70 -1.59 -17.70
CA LEU A 366 12.82 -0.62 -16.62
C LEU A 366 12.11 0.68 -17.05
N MET A 367 11.03 1.03 -16.34
CA MET A 367 10.21 2.21 -16.65
C MET A 367 10.66 3.44 -15.86
N GLU A 368 11.07 3.25 -14.60
CA GLU A 368 11.61 4.31 -13.76
C GLU A 368 12.76 3.79 -12.88
N SER A 369 13.93 4.44 -13.01
CA SER A 369 15.15 4.07 -12.30
C SER A 369 15.33 4.77 -10.96
N ARG A 370 14.66 5.92 -10.76
CA ARG A 370 14.64 6.64 -9.48
C ARG A 370 14.03 5.76 -8.40
N CYS A 371 14.53 5.89 -7.16
CA CYS A 371 13.88 5.28 -5.99
C CYS A 371 12.40 5.72 -5.92
N CYS A 372 11.49 4.77 -6.06
CA CYS A 372 10.06 5.01 -6.04
C CYS A 372 9.29 3.87 -5.36
N GLU A 373 8.15 4.22 -4.78
CA GLU A 373 7.21 3.29 -4.13
C GLU A 373 5.79 3.87 -4.16
N PHE A 374 4.82 3.10 -3.66
CA PHE A 374 3.42 3.44 -3.55
C PHE A 374 2.78 3.88 -4.87
N PRO A 375 2.81 3.03 -5.91
CA PRO A 375 2.22 3.37 -7.19
C PRO A 375 0.70 3.46 -7.09
N VAL A 376 0.12 4.50 -7.68
CA VAL A 376 -1.31 4.63 -7.89
C VAL A 376 -1.62 5.06 -9.32
N VAL A 377 -2.78 4.64 -9.82
CA VAL A 377 -3.32 5.00 -11.13
C VAL A 377 -4.72 5.56 -10.97
N HIS A 378 -5.29 6.10 -12.04
CA HIS A 378 -6.70 6.49 -12.05
C HIS A 378 -7.59 5.25 -11.77
N PRO A 379 -8.58 5.31 -10.83
CA PRO A 379 -9.41 4.16 -10.46
C PRO A 379 -10.12 3.45 -11.64
N GLU A 380 -10.68 4.23 -12.57
CA GLU A 380 -11.31 3.71 -13.81
C GLU A 380 -10.37 2.96 -14.77
N TYR A 381 -9.05 3.03 -14.55
CA TYR A 381 -8.03 2.38 -15.38
C TYR A 381 -7.39 1.18 -14.68
N VAL A 382 -7.84 0.82 -13.48
CA VAL A 382 -7.36 -0.40 -12.80
C VAL A 382 -7.73 -1.62 -13.64
N GLY A 383 -6.71 -2.42 -13.97
CA GLY A 383 -6.86 -3.57 -14.83
C GLY A 383 -7.02 -3.26 -16.31
N ARG A 384 -6.73 -2.04 -16.78
CA ARG A 384 -6.89 -1.59 -18.17
C ARG A 384 -5.63 -0.86 -18.65
N ASP A 385 -5.44 -0.76 -19.97
CA ASP A 385 -4.35 0.04 -20.54
C ASP A 385 -4.49 1.50 -20.10
N TYR A 386 -3.39 2.12 -19.70
CA TYR A 386 -3.37 3.38 -18.96
C TYR A 386 -2.09 4.17 -19.26
N ARG A 387 -2.14 5.49 -19.05
CA ARG A 387 -1.06 6.41 -19.40
C ARG A 387 -0.30 6.97 -18.20
N TYR A 388 -0.94 7.17 -17.05
CA TYR A 388 -0.33 7.88 -15.93
C TYR A 388 -0.23 7.01 -14.68
N VAL A 389 0.98 6.95 -14.11
CA VAL A 389 1.23 6.43 -12.76
C VAL A 389 1.82 7.52 -11.88
N TYR A 390 1.37 7.55 -10.62
CA TYR A 390 1.85 8.47 -9.60
C TYR A 390 2.52 7.70 -8.47
N LEU A 391 3.66 8.19 -7.98
CA LEU A 391 4.55 7.47 -7.06
C LEU A 391 5.06 8.42 -5.97
N GLY A 392 5.26 7.89 -4.77
CA GLY A 392 6.21 8.48 -3.82
C GLY A 392 7.62 8.20 -4.30
N ALA A 393 8.52 9.19 -4.27
CA ALA A 393 9.87 9.04 -4.82
C ALA A 393 10.95 9.70 -3.96
N GLY A 394 12.20 9.23 -4.11
CA GLY A 394 13.38 9.92 -3.61
C GLY A 394 13.61 11.25 -4.34
N HIS A 395 14.17 12.24 -3.64
CA HIS A 395 14.51 13.54 -4.22
C HIS A 395 15.56 13.43 -5.33
N SER A 396 16.61 12.64 -5.10
CA SER A 396 17.67 12.37 -6.09
C SER A 396 17.20 11.39 -7.16
N ALA A 397 17.64 11.60 -8.40
CA ALA A 397 17.32 10.70 -9.52
C ALA A 397 17.99 9.31 -9.40
N GLU A 398 19.04 9.22 -8.61
CA GLU A 398 19.85 8.02 -8.45
C GLU A 398 20.02 7.68 -6.97
N GLY A 399 20.33 6.41 -6.71
CA GLY A 399 20.50 5.88 -5.37
C GLY A 399 19.19 5.67 -4.63
N ASN A 400 19.31 5.31 -3.35
CA ASN A 400 18.19 5.08 -2.47
C ASN A 400 18.21 6.08 -1.31
N ALA A 401 17.02 6.54 -0.91
CA ALA A 401 16.80 7.56 0.10
C ALA A 401 15.36 7.44 0.63
N PRO A 402 15.02 8.07 1.77
CA PRO A 402 13.63 8.29 2.13
C PRO A 402 12.85 8.95 0.98
N LEU A 403 11.56 8.63 0.87
CA LEU A 403 10.68 9.31 -0.06
C LEU A 403 10.50 10.76 0.39
N GLN A 404 10.81 11.70 -0.50
CA GLN A 404 10.71 13.16 -0.27
C GLN A 404 10.08 13.88 -1.47
N ALA A 405 9.55 13.14 -2.43
CA ALA A 405 8.99 13.68 -3.65
C ALA A 405 7.71 12.93 -4.07
N LEU A 406 6.90 13.62 -4.87
CA LEU A 406 5.83 13.07 -5.69
C LEU A 406 6.33 13.03 -7.13
N LEU A 407 6.19 11.87 -7.77
CA LEU A 407 6.54 11.64 -9.17
C LEU A 407 5.28 11.30 -9.96
N LYS A 408 5.08 11.97 -11.10
CA LYS A 408 4.14 11.59 -12.15
C LYS A 408 4.93 11.08 -13.33
N LEU A 409 4.59 9.90 -13.83
CA LEU A 409 5.18 9.30 -15.02
C LEU A 409 4.09 9.09 -16.09
N ASP A 410 4.34 9.64 -17.29
CA ASP A 410 3.62 9.27 -18.51
C ASP A 410 4.29 8.01 -19.09
N VAL A 411 3.63 6.86 -19.01
CA VAL A 411 4.22 5.57 -19.41
C VAL A 411 4.27 5.37 -20.93
N ILE A 412 3.65 6.27 -21.70
CA ILE A 412 3.66 6.25 -23.17
C ILE A 412 4.81 7.11 -23.69
N SER A 413 4.90 8.37 -23.26
CA SER A 413 5.97 9.29 -23.73
C SER A 413 7.29 9.11 -22.99
N GLY A 414 7.24 8.60 -21.75
CA GLY A 414 8.35 8.64 -20.81
C GLY A 414 8.53 10.01 -20.17
N ASP A 415 7.60 10.96 -20.24
CA ASP A 415 7.77 12.24 -19.55
C ASP A 415 7.59 12.08 -18.03
N ARG A 416 8.41 12.81 -17.26
CA ARG A 416 8.33 12.87 -15.79
C ARG A 416 8.03 14.28 -15.33
N GLN A 417 7.13 14.41 -14.36
CA GLN A 417 7.02 15.60 -13.52
C GLN A 417 7.37 15.21 -12.08
N ILE A 418 8.01 16.13 -11.34
CA ILE A 418 8.41 15.90 -9.95
C ILE A 418 8.10 17.13 -9.13
N TRP A 419 7.49 16.92 -7.97
CA TRP A 419 7.46 17.89 -6.88
C TRP A 419 8.20 17.32 -5.68
N SER A 420 9.10 18.10 -5.08
CA SER A 420 9.89 17.66 -3.93
C SER A 420 9.62 18.52 -2.70
N ALA A 421 9.44 17.85 -1.57
CA ALA A 421 9.32 18.46 -0.25
C ALA A 421 10.67 18.54 0.48
N ALA A 422 11.76 18.08 -0.13
CA ALA A 422 13.10 18.15 0.43
C ALA A 422 13.53 19.62 0.74
N PRO A 423 14.40 19.84 1.75
CA PRO A 423 15.08 18.81 2.54
C PRO A 423 14.30 18.34 3.76
N HIS A 424 13.27 19.08 4.19
CA HIS A 424 12.60 18.85 5.47
C HIS A 424 11.35 17.97 5.35
N GLY A 425 10.81 17.80 4.14
CA GLY A 425 9.61 17.03 3.89
C GLY A 425 9.89 15.59 3.49
N PHE A 426 9.06 14.68 3.99
CA PHE A 426 9.08 13.25 3.71
C PHE A 426 7.68 12.81 3.29
N THR A 427 7.58 12.19 2.13
CA THR A 427 6.31 11.84 1.47
C THR A 427 5.97 10.37 1.69
N GLY A 428 4.74 9.98 1.33
CA GLY A 428 4.30 8.59 1.26
C GLY A 428 3.43 8.38 0.03
N GLU A 429 2.50 7.43 0.10
CA GLU A 429 1.54 7.16 -0.98
C GLU A 429 0.75 8.42 -1.38
N PRO A 430 0.77 8.83 -2.67
CA PRO A 430 -0.21 9.76 -3.21
C PRO A 430 -1.53 9.04 -3.51
N ILE A 431 -2.65 9.75 -3.46
CA ILE A 431 -3.96 9.23 -3.88
C ILE A 431 -4.51 10.11 -5.00
N PHE A 432 -4.81 9.50 -6.14
CA PHE A 432 -5.49 10.18 -7.25
C PHE A 432 -7.01 10.25 -7.01
N VAL A 433 -7.57 11.44 -7.19
CA VAL A 433 -9.01 11.70 -7.10
C VAL A 433 -9.47 12.31 -8.42
N PRO A 434 -10.29 11.61 -9.22
CA PRO A 434 -10.83 12.16 -10.46
C PRO A 434 -11.67 13.41 -10.19
N ARG A 435 -11.56 14.43 -11.05
CA ARG A 435 -12.45 15.58 -10.97
C ARG A 435 -13.88 15.14 -11.33
N PRO A 436 -14.92 15.49 -10.53
CA PRO A 436 -16.30 15.18 -10.87
C PRO A 436 -16.69 15.84 -12.20
N GLN A 437 -17.39 15.12 -13.06
CA GLN A 437 -17.93 15.73 -14.28
C GLN A 437 -19.11 16.66 -13.91
N THR A 438 -19.17 17.83 -14.53
CA THR A 438 -20.29 18.76 -14.36
C THR A 438 -21.57 18.11 -14.90
N GLY A 439 -22.48 17.71 -14.00
CA GLY A 439 -23.81 17.18 -14.35
C GLY A 439 -24.05 15.68 -14.10
N SER A 440 -23.06 14.91 -13.64
CA SER A 440 -23.27 13.52 -13.20
C SER A 440 -23.22 13.39 -11.69
N HIS A 441 -24.40 13.31 -11.07
CA HIS A 441 -24.55 12.81 -9.71
C HIS A 441 -24.59 11.29 -9.76
N GLY A 442 -23.42 10.65 -9.68
CA GLY A 442 -23.29 9.20 -9.60
C GLY A 442 -22.06 8.68 -10.35
N ILE A 443 -21.52 7.56 -9.86
CA ILE A 443 -20.57 6.73 -10.61
C ILE A 443 -21.18 6.50 -12.00
N SER A 444 -20.44 6.86 -13.05
CA SER A 444 -20.86 6.63 -14.43
C SER A 444 -21.10 5.14 -14.63
N ASN A 445 -22.33 4.75 -14.98
CA ASN A 445 -22.68 3.36 -15.35
C ASN A 445 -22.15 2.95 -16.74
N ASN A 446 -21.38 3.81 -17.40
CA ASN A 446 -20.73 3.48 -18.66
C ASN A 446 -19.28 3.09 -18.37
N GLY A 447 -19.02 1.79 -18.40
CA GLY A 447 -17.65 1.25 -18.34
C GLY A 447 -16.79 1.73 -19.51
N PRO A 448 -15.45 1.66 -19.40
CA PRO A 448 -14.54 2.11 -20.44
C PRO A 448 -14.79 1.38 -21.76
N SER A 449 -14.85 2.13 -22.85
CA SER A 449 -14.78 1.54 -24.20
C SER A 449 -13.35 1.07 -24.46
N ASN A 450 -13.20 -0.12 -25.06
CA ASN A 450 -11.92 -0.80 -25.33
C ASN A 450 -10.95 -0.08 -26.32
N ASN A 451 -11.10 1.23 -26.54
CA ASN A 451 -10.17 2.06 -27.31
C ASN A 451 -9.92 3.35 -26.51
N GLY A 452 -8.70 3.60 -26.03
CA GLY A 452 -8.38 4.84 -25.29
C GLY A 452 -8.48 6.13 -26.12
N PRO A 453 -8.21 7.32 -25.56
CA PRO A 453 -8.41 7.77 -24.18
C PRO A 453 -9.76 8.52 -24.03
N SER A 454 -10.23 8.63 -22.79
CA SER A 454 -11.44 9.32 -22.32
C SER A 454 -12.71 8.47 -22.22
N ASN A 455 -13.07 8.16 -20.97
CA ASN A 455 -14.47 8.05 -20.61
C ASN A 455 -15.08 9.46 -20.70
N ASN A 456 -16.01 9.66 -21.62
CA ASN A 456 -16.80 10.89 -21.78
C ASN A 456 -16.00 12.20 -22.05
N GLY A 457 -14.80 12.13 -22.63
CA GLY A 457 -14.01 13.33 -22.99
C GLY A 457 -13.14 13.94 -21.88
N GLN A 458 -13.04 13.31 -20.72
CA GLN A 458 -12.15 13.71 -19.63
C GLN A 458 -10.76 13.08 -19.78
N ALA A 459 -9.70 13.83 -19.51
CA ALA A 459 -8.32 13.32 -19.54
C ALA A 459 -8.07 12.40 -18.34
N GLU A 460 -7.27 11.35 -18.52
CA GLU A 460 -6.92 10.38 -17.46
C GLU A 460 -6.20 11.04 -16.26
N ASP A 461 -5.55 12.18 -16.45
CA ASP A 461 -4.91 12.95 -15.39
C ASP A 461 -5.74 14.16 -14.91
N ASP A 462 -7.00 14.31 -15.33
CA ASP A 462 -7.87 15.39 -14.84
C ASP A 462 -8.43 15.07 -13.45
N GLY A 463 -7.75 15.59 -12.45
CA GLY A 463 -8.10 15.36 -11.06
C GLY A 463 -7.09 15.99 -10.11
N TRP A 464 -7.01 15.42 -8.91
CA TRP A 464 -6.12 15.88 -7.87
C TRP A 464 -5.29 14.73 -7.31
N LEU A 465 -4.09 15.06 -6.82
CA LEU A 465 -3.30 14.15 -6.00
C LEU A 465 -3.27 14.64 -4.57
N LEU A 466 -3.63 13.75 -3.64
CA LEU A 466 -3.60 13.98 -2.21
C LEU A 466 -2.43 13.22 -1.59
N THR A 467 -1.45 13.94 -1.06
CA THR A 467 -0.23 13.32 -0.48
C THR A 467 0.00 13.81 0.93
N LEU A 468 -0.05 12.90 1.92
CA LEU A 468 0.32 13.22 3.29
C LEU A 468 1.85 13.26 3.40
N THR A 469 2.37 14.41 3.83
CA THR A 469 3.81 14.68 3.94
C THR A 469 4.14 15.06 5.38
N PHE A 470 5.18 14.46 5.96
CA PHE A 470 5.72 14.88 7.25
C PHE A 470 6.81 15.94 7.05
N ASN A 471 6.75 17.05 7.79
CA ASN A 471 7.79 18.07 7.79
C ASN A 471 8.62 17.96 9.08
N GLY A 472 9.88 17.55 8.97
CA GLY A 472 10.78 17.29 10.08
C GLY A 472 11.32 18.52 10.80
N GLN A 473 11.27 19.69 10.16
CA GLN A 473 11.61 20.98 10.77
C GLN A 473 10.45 21.50 11.63
N LEU A 474 9.22 21.42 11.12
CA LEU A 474 8.01 21.83 11.84
C LEU A 474 7.52 20.77 12.83
N GLU A 475 7.97 19.52 12.66
CA GLU A 475 7.50 18.34 13.38
C GLU A 475 5.99 18.12 13.26
N ARG A 476 5.42 18.47 12.10
CA ARG A 476 3.98 18.42 11.81
C ARG A 476 3.76 17.79 10.44
N SER A 477 2.61 17.14 10.26
CA SER A 477 2.22 16.58 8.96
C SER A 477 1.32 17.54 8.20
N GLN A 478 1.40 17.51 6.88
CA GLN A 478 0.63 18.34 5.96
C GLN A 478 0.00 17.45 4.89
N LEU A 479 -1.30 17.59 4.65
CA LEU A 479 -1.91 17.03 3.45
C LEU A 479 -1.70 18.03 2.31
N VAL A 480 -1.03 17.59 1.25
CA VAL A 480 -0.70 18.42 0.09
C VAL A 480 -1.59 18.02 -1.08
N ILE A 481 -2.22 19.02 -1.72
CA ILE A 481 -3.11 18.85 -2.87
C ILE A 481 -2.39 19.39 -4.11
N HIS A 482 -2.25 18.56 -5.13
CA HIS A 482 -1.75 18.97 -6.45
C HIS A 482 -2.84 18.84 -7.51
N ASP A 483 -2.74 19.65 -8.56
CA ASP A 483 -3.40 19.35 -9.83
C ASP A 483 -2.67 18.16 -10.46
N ALA A 484 -3.40 17.10 -10.80
CA ALA A 484 -2.77 15.90 -11.35
C ALA A 484 -2.22 16.12 -12.77
N GLN A 485 -2.67 17.14 -13.51
CA GLN A 485 -2.14 17.49 -14.82
C GLN A 485 -0.76 18.16 -14.73
N ASP A 486 -0.57 19.01 -13.72
CA ASP A 486 0.70 19.67 -13.40
C ASP A 486 1.01 19.61 -11.90
N ILE A 487 1.86 18.65 -11.53
CA ILE A 487 2.17 18.40 -10.12
C ILE A 487 3.28 19.30 -9.59
N ARG A 488 3.91 20.15 -10.40
CA ARG A 488 5.15 20.87 -10.05
C ARG A 488 4.96 21.85 -8.89
N GLU A 489 3.75 22.37 -8.71
CA GLU A 489 3.37 23.24 -7.60
C GLU A 489 2.06 22.78 -6.97
N PRO A 490 1.92 22.84 -5.64
CA PRO A 490 0.69 22.44 -4.96
C PRO A 490 -0.39 23.52 -5.05
N LEU A 491 -1.64 23.08 -5.22
CA LEU A 491 -2.83 23.92 -5.11
C LEU A 491 -3.10 24.35 -3.66
N ALA A 492 -2.88 23.44 -2.72
CA ALA A 492 -3.05 23.69 -1.29
C ALA A 492 -2.14 22.83 -0.41
N LYS A 493 -1.76 23.36 0.75
CA LYS A 493 -1.10 22.64 1.85
C LYS A 493 -1.93 22.82 3.13
N LEU A 494 -2.40 21.71 3.69
CA LEU A 494 -3.28 21.67 4.86
C LEU A 494 -2.45 21.19 6.06
N THR A 495 -2.01 22.11 6.93
CA THR A 495 -1.10 21.77 8.04
C THR A 495 -1.88 21.26 9.26
N LEU A 496 -1.63 20.01 9.67
CA LEU A 496 -2.18 19.45 10.91
C LEU A 496 -1.52 20.07 12.14
N LYS A 497 -2.19 20.08 13.29
CA LYS A 497 -1.66 20.63 14.56
C LYS A 497 -0.54 19.78 15.18
N HIS A 498 -0.28 18.61 14.61
CA HIS A 498 0.62 17.57 15.11
C HIS A 498 1.24 16.80 13.92
N HIS A 499 2.18 15.90 14.18
CA HIS A 499 2.59 14.90 13.20
C HIS A 499 1.57 13.76 13.11
N VAL A 500 1.56 13.08 11.98
CA VAL A 500 1.01 11.74 11.81
C VAL A 500 2.21 10.85 11.49
N PRO A 501 2.44 9.73 12.20
CA PRO A 501 3.56 8.85 11.90
C PRO A 501 3.51 8.38 10.44
N TYR A 502 4.65 8.00 9.86
CA TYR A 502 4.65 7.50 8.48
C TYR A 502 3.65 6.34 8.33
N GLY A 503 2.62 6.62 7.55
CA GLY A 503 1.55 5.67 7.30
C GLY A 503 1.92 4.67 6.20
N LEU A 504 0.94 3.85 5.88
CA LEU A 504 0.97 2.92 4.76
C LEU A 504 -0.09 3.39 3.75
N HIS A 505 -1.11 2.57 3.50
CA HIS A 505 -2.03 2.77 2.40
C HIS A 505 -3.32 3.48 2.80
N GLY A 506 -4.06 3.93 1.81
CA GLY A 506 -5.47 4.25 1.99
C GLY A 506 -6.23 4.45 0.70
N SER A 507 -7.40 5.07 0.83
CA SER A 507 -8.37 5.18 -0.26
C SER A 507 -9.19 6.46 -0.12
N PHE A 508 -9.60 7.01 -1.27
CA PHE A 508 -10.55 8.11 -1.31
C PHE A 508 -11.95 7.59 -1.64
N VAL A 509 -12.95 8.08 -0.92
CA VAL A 509 -14.37 7.76 -1.15
C VAL A 509 -15.10 9.05 -1.50
N PRO A 510 -15.87 9.10 -2.61
CA PRO A 510 -16.67 10.27 -2.99
C PRO A 510 -17.93 10.42 -2.13
N GLN A 511 -17.81 10.23 -0.82
CA GLN A 511 -18.85 10.39 0.20
C GLN A 511 -18.25 11.14 1.39
N CYS A 512 -18.99 12.12 1.92
CA CYS A 512 -18.55 12.91 3.06
C CYS A 512 -18.96 12.23 4.37
N PHE A 513 -18.00 11.67 5.10
CA PHE A 513 -18.25 11.10 6.42
C PHE A 513 -17.90 12.10 7.53
N LEU A 514 -18.88 12.93 7.89
CA LEU A 514 -18.84 13.77 9.10
C LEU A 514 -19.79 13.18 10.14
N SER A 515 -19.48 13.33 11.43
CA SER A 515 -20.43 12.97 12.50
C SER A 515 -21.51 14.03 12.60
N GLU A 516 -22.73 13.63 13.00
CA GLU A 516 -23.90 14.51 13.09
C GLU A 516 -23.66 15.74 13.99
N ASN A 517 -22.74 15.64 14.95
CA ASN A 517 -22.38 16.73 15.86
C ASN A 517 -21.38 17.75 15.28
N ILE A 518 -20.89 17.55 14.05
CA ILE A 518 -19.85 18.38 13.40
C ILE A 518 -20.38 19.12 12.16
N VAL A 519 -21.53 18.70 11.64
CA VAL A 519 -22.19 19.27 10.45
C VAL A 519 -22.58 20.73 10.66
#